data_AF-A0A425HW86-F1
#
_entry.id   AF-A0A425HW86-F1
#
_cell.length_a   1.000
_cell.length_b   1.000
_cell.length_c   1.000
_cell.angle_alpha   90.00
_cell.angle_beta   90.00
_cell.angle_gamma   90.00
#
_symmetry.space_group_name_H-M   'P 1'
#
loop_
_entity.id
_entity.type
_entity.pdbx_description
1 polymer ?
#
loop_
_entity_poly.entity_id
_entity_poly.type
_entity_poly.pdbx_seq_one_letter_code
_entity_poly.pdbx_strand_id
1 'polypeptide(L)'
;MSRDKGGGRGAFLGPGRLAREFSLLQRQGGVPHAQLQPDMNDTLTWHFVLHDLPADSPYHGGVYHGKLVFPPNYPFAPPSIFMLTPSGRFEVNKRICMSMSDFHPESWNPSWRLETLVTAFLSFMLDAGDAATHGSVSMSFAQRRRLALQSFSENKRHKNFAAMFPDFVDDSKYDPARGFSLSGVSPAAGKSEAASKRNAIAGEPQGSQRGPPTQEPGAMHRESERAAERGEGGRKGGWCRERSLATTLLLVLIVGTSVAALLWRFRAFLQHDDR
;
A
#
# COMPACT_ATOMS: atom_id res chain seq x y z
N MET A 1 -34.48 4.28 42.00
CA MET A 1 -33.12 3.79 41.69
C MET A 1 -33.24 2.59 40.75
N SER A 2 -33.33 2.85 39.44
CA SER A 2 -33.39 1.78 38.44
C SER A 2 -31.96 1.40 38.08
N ARG A 3 -31.53 0.21 38.51
CA ARG A 3 -30.27 -0.38 38.07
C ARG A 3 -30.49 -0.99 36.69
N ASP A 4 -30.12 -0.24 35.65
CA ASP A 4 -29.91 -0.80 34.33
C ASP A 4 -28.82 -1.88 34.42
N LYS A 5 -29.21 -3.13 34.10
CA LYS A 5 -28.32 -4.29 33.98
C LYS A 5 -28.03 -4.58 32.50
N GLY A 6 -27.70 -3.56 31.71
CA GLY A 6 -27.21 -3.70 30.33
C GLY A 6 -25.71 -4.02 30.18
N GLY A 7 -24.96 -4.18 31.28
CA GLY A 7 -23.49 -4.09 31.31
C GLY A 7 -22.64 -5.23 30.70
N GLY A 8 -23.21 -6.23 30.05
CA GLY A 8 -22.43 -7.40 29.61
C GLY A 8 -21.99 -7.39 28.14
N ARG A 9 -22.92 -7.11 27.22
CA ARG A 9 -22.70 -7.33 25.78
C ARG A 9 -22.17 -6.10 25.04
N GLY A 10 -22.62 -4.89 25.42
CA GLY A 10 -22.20 -3.63 24.79
C GLY A 10 -20.74 -3.27 25.07
N ALA A 11 -20.14 -3.81 26.14
CA ALA A 11 -18.72 -3.62 26.41
C ALA A 11 -17.87 -4.23 25.29
N PHE A 12 -18.23 -5.41 24.76
CA PHE A 12 -17.38 -6.16 23.84
C PHE A 12 -17.61 -5.89 22.35
N LEU A 13 -18.61 -5.09 22.03
CA LEU A 13 -19.05 -4.80 20.65
C LEU A 13 -19.07 -3.30 20.39
N GLY A 14 -19.11 -2.94 19.10
CA GLY A 14 -19.26 -1.60 18.58
C GLY A 14 -18.40 -0.58 19.33
N PRO A 15 -18.99 0.45 19.95
CA PRO A 15 -18.26 1.50 20.66
C PRO A 15 -17.36 0.98 21.79
N GLY A 16 -17.83 -0.02 22.56
CA GLY A 16 -17.05 -0.57 23.68
C GLY A 16 -15.80 -1.32 23.22
N ARG A 17 -15.86 -2.00 22.08
CA ARG A 17 -14.70 -2.61 21.42
C ARG A 17 -13.72 -1.55 20.94
N LEU A 18 -14.21 -0.55 20.21
CA LEU A 18 -13.40 0.52 19.62
C LEU A 18 -12.65 1.34 20.69
N ALA A 19 -13.33 1.69 21.78
CA ALA A 19 -12.71 2.42 22.90
C ALA A 19 -11.53 1.66 23.54
N ARG A 20 -11.64 0.33 23.67
CA ARG A 20 -10.53 -0.51 24.18
C ARG A 20 -9.38 -0.61 23.19
N GLU A 21 -9.68 -0.78 21.90
CA GLU A 21 -8.66 -0.81 20.85
C GLU A 21 -7.86 0.48 20.84
N PHE A 22 -8.54 1.63 20.90
CA PHE A 22 -7.88 2.93 20.95
C PHE A 22 -7.06 3.11 22.23
N SER A 23 -7.61 2.73 23.39
CA SER A 23 -6.87 2.79 24.65
C SER A 23 -5.59 1.95 24.61
N LEU A 24 -5.62 0.79 23.95
CA LEU A 24 -4.45 -0.05 23.78
C LEU A 24 -3.45 0.59 22.80
N LEU A 25 -3.94 1.10 21.68
CA LEU A 25 -3.12 1.78 20.67
C LEU A 25 -2.33 2.96 21.26
N GLN A 26 -2.99 3.77 22.10
CA GLN A 26 -2.33 4.89 22.80
C GLN A 26 -1.20 4.41 23.72
N ARG A 27 -1.37 3.28 24.41
CA ARG A 27 -0.31 2.68 25.25
C ARG A 27 0.84 2.10 24.42
N GLN A 28 0.59 1.74 23.17
CA GLN A 28 1.58 1.16 22.26
C GLN A 28 2.36 2.21 21.45
N GLY A 29 2.03 3.50 21.59
CA GLY A 29 2.71 4.60 20.90
C GLY A 29 2.04 5.03 19.59
N GLY A 30 0.83 4.56 19.29
CA GLY A 30 0.09 4.95 18.09
C GLY A 30 0.43 4.11 16.86
N VAL A 31 -0.03 4.59 15.68
CA VAL A 31 0.28 3.98 14.39
C VAL A 31 1.35 4.82 13.71
N PRO A 32 2.48 4.26 13.25
CA PRO A 32 3.45 5.01 12.48
C PRO A 32 2.80 5.72 11.27
N HIS A 33 3.13 6.99 11.07
CA HIS A 33 2.59 7.83 10.00
C HIS A 33 1.06 8.04 10.03
N ALA A 34 0.39 7.72 11.14
CA ALA A 34 -1.04 7.94 11.27
C ALA A 34 -1.50 8.30 12.69
N GLN A 35 -2.41 9.26 12.77
CA GLN A 35 -3.13 9.59 14.00
C GLN A 35 -4.61 9.24 13.86
N LEU A 36 -5.22 8.67 14.91
CA LEU A 36 -6.64 8.33 14.95
C LEU A 36 -7.38 9.12 16.04
N GLN A 37 -8.63 9.46 15.77
CA GLN A 37 -9.56 10.02 16.75
C GLN A 37 -10.99 9.50 16.50
N PRO A 38 -11.79 9.25 17.55
CA PRO A 38 -13.23 9.03 17.36
C PRO A 38 -13.89 10.31 16.83
N ASP A 39 -14.97 10.16 16.05
CA ASP A 39 -15.82 11.30 15.73
C ASP A 39 -16.45 11.88 17.01
N MET A 40 -16.67 13.20 17.01
CA MET A 40 -17.17 13.92 18.18
C MET A 40 -18.64 13.60 18.51
N ASN A 41 -19.42 13.17 17.51
CA ASN A 41 -20.86 12.98 17.62
C ASN A 41 -21.30 11.54 17.33
N ASP A 42 -20.43 10.71 16.74
CA ASP A 42 -20.72 9.31 16.42
C ASP A 42 -19.59 8.37 16.84
N THR A 43 -19.82 7.60 17.90
CA THR A 43 -18.84 6.63 18.44
C THR A 43 -18.50 5.46 17.49
N LEU A 44 -19.29 5.24 16.44
CA LEU A 44 -19.04 4.25 15.40
C LEU A 44 -18.30 4.83 14.18
N THR A 45 -18.12 6.16 14.12
CA THR A 45 -17.29 6.80 13.11
C THR A 45 -15.94 7.18 13.73
N TRP A 46 -14.87 6.81 13.04
CA TRP A 46 -13.49 7.07 13.49
C TRP A 46 -12.71 7.73 12.37
N HIS A 47 -12.04 8.81 12.70
CA HIS A 47 -11.20 9.53 11.77
C HIS A 47 -9.74 9.11 11.90
N PHE A 48 -9.03 9.13 10.78
CA PHE A 48 -7.59 8.99 10.74
C PHE A 48 -6.97 10.10 9.89
N VAL A 49 -5.73 10.44 10.20
CA VAL A 49 -4.90 11.35 9.41
C VAL A 49 -3.59 10.63 9.09
N LEU A 50 -3.28 10.47 7.80
CA LEU A 50 -1.98 9.98 7.35
C LEU A 50 -1.04 11.18 7.12
N HIS A 51 0.20 11.08 7.58
CA HIS A 51 1.17 12.17 7.53
C HIS A 51 2.61 11.68 7.48
N ASP A 52 3.56 12.59 7.20
CA ASP A 52 5.00 12.30 7.10
C ASP A 52 5.29 11.05 6.23
N LEU A 53 4.57 10.92 5.10
CA LEU A 53 4.68 9.78 4.21
C LEU A 53 6.04 9.76 3.49
N PRO A 54 6.52 8.58 3.03
CA PRO A 54 7.86 8.41 2.47
C PRO A 54 8.23 9.43 1.40
N ALA A 55 9.46 9.95 1.44
CA ALA A 55 9.92 11.06 0.61
C ALA A 55 9.93 10.78 -0.90
N ASP A 56 10.07 9.51 -1.26
CA ASP A 56 10.02 8.98 -2.62
C ASP A 56 8.58 8.77 -3.13
N SER A 57 7.58 8.84 -2.24
CA SER A 57 6.17 8.75 -2.63
C SER A 57 5.63 10.10 -3.16
N PRO A 58 4.64 10.09 -4.06
CA PRO A 58 3.98 11.31 -4.51
C PRO A 58 3.18 12.00 -3.38
N TYR A 59 3.04 11.34 -2.23
CA TYR A 59 2.25 11.78 -1.09
C TYR A 59 3.07 12.46 0.01
N HIS A 60 4.40 12.51 -0.13
CA HIS A 60 5.29 13.19 0.82
C HIS A 60 4.88 14.65 1.03
N GLY A 61 4.87 15.08 2.28
CA GLY A 61 4.44 16.42 2.69
C GLY A 61 2.92 16.63 2.69
N GLY A 62 2.14 15.58 2.39
CA GLY A 62 0.68 15.61 2.46
C GLY A 62 0.13 15.23 3.83
N VAL A 63 -1.10 15.69 4.09
CA VAL A 63 -1.91 15.36 5.26
C VAL A 63 -3.24 14.79 4.77
N TYR A 64 -3.48 13.51 4.95
CA TYR A 64 -4.64 12.83 4.37
C TYR A 64 -5.63 12.40 5.43
N HIS A 65 -6.70 13.16 5.55
CA HIS A 65 -7.84 12.87 6.42
C HIS A 65 -8.73 11.82 5.76
N GLY A 66 -9.05 10.77 6.51
CA GLY A 66 -10.04 9.77 6.13
C GLY A 66 -10.94 9.40 7.31
N LYS A 67 -11.87 8.49 7.07
CA LYS A 67 -12.73 7.93 8.11
C LYS A 67 -13.05 6.46 7.88
N LEU A 68 -13.28 5.77 8.98
CA LEU A 68 -13.83 4.44 9.10
C LEU A 68 -15.24 4.58 9.68
N VAL A 69 -16.22 3.92 9.06
CA VAL A 69 -17.59 3.85 9.57
C VAL A 69 -17.87 2.40 9.94
N PHE A 70 -17.96 2.13 11.23
CA PHE A 70 -18.14 0.78 11.77
C PHE A 70 -19.62 0.41 11.88
N PRO A 71 -19.99 -0.85 11.60
CA PRO A 71 -21.35 -1.29 11.84
C PRO A 71 -21.59 -1.53 13.34
N PRO A 72 -22.84 -1.48 13.83
CA PRO A 72 -23.15 -1.69 15.25
C PRO A 72 -22.71 -3.05 15.81
N ASN A 73 -22.59 -4.07 14.96
CA ASN A 73 -22.13 -5.41 15.32
C ASN A 73 -20.60 -5.60 15.16
N TYR A 74 -19.81 -4.54 14.95
CA TYR A 74 -18.35 -4.61 15.02
C TYR A 74 -17.93 -5.28 16.34
N PRO A 75 -16.97 -6.23 16.36
CA PRO A 75 -16.00 -6.59 15.32
C PRO A 75 -16.46 -7.73 14.38
N PHE A 76 -17.75 -8.10 14.35
CA PHE A 76 -18.20 -9.23 13.53
C PHE A 76 -18.48 -8.87 12.06
N ALA A 77 -18.42 -7.59 11.73
CA ALA A 77 -18.49 -7.11 10.35
C ALA A 77 -17.45 -5.99 10.14
N PRO A 78 -16.90 -5.88 8.91
CA PRO A 78 -15.92 -4.86 8.55
C PRO A 78 -16.51 -3.44 8.53
N PRO A 79 -15.67 -2.39 8.65
CA PRO A 79 -16.10 -1.01 8.40
C PRO A 79 -16.15 -0.66 6.91
N SER A 80 -16.88 0.40 6.58
CA SER A 80 -16.68 1.14 5.33
C SER A 80 -15.51 2.12 5.50
N ILE A 81 -14.69 2.30 4.46
CA ILE A 81 -13.50 3.17 4.47
C ILE A 81 -13.68 4.32 3.47
N PHE A 82 -13.29 5.53 3.86
CA PHE A 82 -13.40 6.73 3.04
C PHE A 82 -12.15 7.60 3.15
N MET A 83 -11.75 8.20 2.04
CA MET A 83 -10.80 9.31 2.01
C MET A 83 -11.59 10.63 1.97
N LEU A 84 -11.22 11.62 2.79
CA LEU A 84 -11.87 12.93 2.83
C LEU A 84 -11.00 14.01 2.18
N THR A 85 -9.68 13.86 2.24
CA THR A 85 -8.75 14.77 1.55
C THR A 85 -8.54 14.32 0.10
N PRO A 86 -8.59 15.23 -0.89
CA PRO A 86 -8.17 14.92 -2.26
C PRO A 86 -6.73 14.37 -2.30
N SER A 87 -6.57 13.10 -2.68
CA SER A 87 -5.26 12.42 -2.72
C SER A 87 -4.77 12.09 -4.12
N GLY A 88 -5.67 12.05 -5.10
CA GLY A 88 -5.39 11.54 -6.45
C GLY A 88 -5.19 10.02 -6.52
N ARG A 89 -5.42 9.30 -5.40
CA ARG A 89 -5.48 7.84 -5.33
C ARG A 89 -6.90 7.34 -5.08
N PHE A 90 -7.65 8.06 -4.25
CA PHE A 90 -9.02 7.75 -3.89
C PHE A 90 -9.96 8.94 -4.14
N GLU A 91 -11.16 8.63 -4.61
CA GLU A 91 -12.25 9.59 -4.74
C GLU A 91 -12.70 10.06 -3.35
N VAL A 92 -12.91 11.36 -3.20
CA VAL A 92 -13.29 11.97 -1.91
C VAL A 92 -14.69 11.53 -1.52
N ASN A 93 -14.85 11.12 -0.26
CA ASN A 93 -16.10 10.70 0.37
C ASN A 93 -16.81 9.56 -0.38
N LYS A 94 -16.05 8.77 -1.15
CA LYS A 94 -16.50 7.53 -1.77
C LYS A 94 -16.06 6.33 -0.92
N ARG A 95 -16.91 5.30 -0.83
CA ARG A 95 -16.51 4.03 -0.20
C ARG A 95 -15.35 3.43 -0.98
N ILE A 96 -14.36 2.90 -0.27
CA ILE A 96 -13.18 2.27 -0.87
C ILE A 96 -13.25 0.75 -0.65
N CYS A 97 -13.12 -0.01 -1.74
CA CYS A 97 -13.12 -1.46 -1.68
C CYS A 97 -11.71 -2.00 -1.40
N MET A 98 -11.59 -2.76 -0.31
CA MET A 98 -10.41 -3.50 0.13
C MET A 98 -10.87 -4.82 0.74
N SER A 99 -9.98 -5.81 0.87
CA SER A 99 -10.29 -7.11 1.50
C SER A 99 -10.78 -7.01 2.96
N MET A 100 -10.56 -5.87 3.61
CA MET A 100 -10.96 -5.57 4.98
C MET A 100 -12.12 -4.58 5.10
N SER A 101 -12.76 -4.18 3.98
CA SER A 101 -13.91 -3.28 4.00
C SER A 101 -15.23 -4.03 3.80
N ASP A 102 -16.34 -3.30 3.97
CA ASP A 102 -17.73 -3.76 3.84
C ASP A 102 -18.10 -4.40 2.49
N PHE A 103 -17.24 -4.28 1.48
CA PHE A 103 -17.40 -4.99 0.21
C PHE A 103 -17.12 -6.49 0.30
N HIS A 104 -16.30 -6.91 1.27
CA HIS A 104 -15.79 -8.29 1.40
C HIS A 104 -16.00 -8.87 2.81
N PRO A 105 -17.25 -8.96 3.31
CA PRO A 105 -17.53 -9.49 4.64
C PRO A 105 -17.02 -10.93 4.85
N GLU A 106 -16.88 -11.72 3.79
CA GLU A 106 -16.33 -13.08 3.80
C GLU A 106 -14.82 -13.14 4.10
N SER A 107 -14.10 -12.07 3.76
CA SER A 107 -12.64 -11.97 3.97
C SER A 107 -12.29 -11.28 5.30
N TRP A 108 -13.29 -10.83 6.04
CA TRP A 108 -13.13 -10.10 7.28
C TRP A 108 -12.64 -10.99 8.43
N ASN A 109 -11.65 -10.50 9.18
CA ASN A 109 -11.20 -11.14 10.42
C ASN A 109 -11.56 -10.27 11.64
N PRO A 110 -12.42 -10.72 12.57
CA PRO A 110 -12.78 -10.00 13.80
C PRO A 110 -11.63 -9.66 14.76
N SER A 111 -10.45 -10.26 14.53
CA SER A 111 -9.22 -9.97 15.26
C SER A 111 -8.50 -8.72 14.75
N TRP A 112 -8.82 -8.23 13.55
CA TRP A 112 -8.32 -6.95 13.07
C TRP A 112 -8.88 -5.80 13.91
N ARG A 113 -8.04 -4.79 14.08
CA ARG A 113 -8.26 -3.64 14.97
C ARG A 113 -7.96 -2.33 14.22
N LEU A 114 -8.32 -1.20 14.79
CA LEU A 114 -8.06 0.16 14.29
C LEU A 114 -6.65 0.31 13.67
N GLU A 115 -5.62 -0.13 14.41
CA GLU A 115 -4.22 -0.12 13.97
C GLU A 115 -4.01 -0.90 12.66
N THR A 116 -4.50 -2.14 12.61
CA THR A 116 -4.38 -3.01 11.43
C THR A 116 -5.06 -2.39 10.22
N LEU A 117 -6.26 -1.82 10.42
CA LEU A 117 -7.04 -1.21 9.35
C LEU A 117 -6.33 0.00 8.75
N VAL A 118 -5.84 0.91 9.58
CA VAL A 118 -5.16 2.12 9.09
C VAL A 118 -3.80 1.78 8.48
N THR A 119 -3.07 0.82 9.05
CA THR A 119 -1.78 0.35 8.50
C THR A 119 -1.95 -0.29 7.13
N ALA A 120 -2.96 -1.15 6.96
CA ALA A 120 -3.26 -1.78 5.69
C ALA A 120 -3.78 -0.75 4.66
N PHE A 121 -4.57 0.23 5.09
CA PHE A 121 -5.03 1.31 4.22
C PHE A 121 -3.87 2.17 3.72
N LEU A 122 -2.94 2.52 4.61
CA LEU A 122 -1.72 3.24 4.26
C LEU A 122 -0.88 2.43 3.25
N SER A 123 -0.69 1.13 3.50
CA SER A 123 0.05 0.25 2.59
C SER A 123 -0.59 0.22 1.20
N PHE A 124 -1.91 0.16 1.12
CA PHE A 124 -2.66 0.19 -0.14
C PHE A 124 -2.61 1.55 -0.85
N MET A 125 -2.52 2.65 -0.09
CA MET A 125 -2.32 3.98 -0.65
C MET A 125 -0.94 4.14 -1.29
N LEU A 126 0.09 3.53 -0.70
CA LEU A 126 1.49 3.59 -1.14
C LEU A 126 1.85 2.55 -2.20
N ASP A 127 0.97 1.59 -2.49
CA ASP A 127 1.23 0.57 -3.49
C ASP A 127 1.44 1.17 -4.89
N ALA A 128 2.63 0.92 -5.46
CA ALA A 128 3.03 1.38 -6.79
C ALA A 128 2.24 0.68 -7.91
N GLY A 129 1.64 -0.49 -7.64
CA GLY A 129 0.77 -1.17 -8.59
C GLY A 129 -0.50 -0.39 -8.92
N ASP A 130 -0.88 0.57 -8.06
CA ASP A 130 -2.01 1.48 -8.25
C ASP A 130 -3.32 0.76 -8.66
N ALA A 131 -3.50 -0.47 -8.18
CA ALA A 131 -4.57 -1.36 -8.62
C ALA A 131 -5.94 -0.67 -8.56
N ALA A 132 -6.68 -0.75 -9.65
CA ALA A 132 -8.01 -0.17 -9.75
C ALA A 132 -8.97 -0.93 -8.81
N THR A 133 -9.67 -0.17 -7.97
CA THR A 133 -10.72 -0.68 -7.08
C THR A 133 -11.88 0.30 -7.03
N HIS A 134 -13.01 -0.11 -6.46
CA HIS A 134 -14.11 0.81 -6.20
C HIS A 134 -13.63 1.96 -5.30
N GLY A 135 -13.91 3.20 -5.73
CA GLY A 135 -13.46 4.42 -5.05
C GLY A 135 -12.03 4.85 -5.35
N SER A 136 -11.29 4.14 -6.20
CA SER A 136 -9.99 4.60 -6.69
C SER A 136 -10.10 5.62 -7.83
N VAL A 137 -9.11 6.50 -7.94
CA VAL A 137 -8.89 7.38 -9.10
C VAL A 137 -7.44 7.26 -9.55
N SER A 138 -7.19 7.49 -10.83
CA SER A 138 -5.83 7.48 -11.40
C SER A 138 -5.41 8.91 -11.71
N MET A 139 -4.29 9.35 -11.11
CA MET A 139 -3.67 10.63 -11.35
C MET A 139 -2.17 10.45 -11.45
N SER A 140 -1.52 11.29 -12.27
CA SER A 140 -0.07 11.27 -12.40
C SER A 140 0.64 11.62 -11.08
N PHE A 141 1.90 11.20 -10.96
CA PHE A 141 2.77 11.57 -9.83
C PHE A 141 2.76 13.09 -9.58
N ALA A 142 2.88 13.90 -10.64
CA ALA A 142 2.89 15.35 -10.53
C ALA A 142 1.56 15.93 -10.00
N GLN A 143 0.42 15.37 -10.42
CA GLN A 143 -0.89 15.78 -9.90
C GLN A 143 -1.04 15.41 -8.42
N ARG A 144 -0.68 14.17 -8.04
CA ARG A 144 -0.70 13.72 -6.64
C ARG A 144 0.20 14.59 -5.76
N ARG A 145 1.39 14.97 -6.25
CA ARG A 145 2.30 15.86 -5.52
C ARG A 145 1.72 17.27 -5.30
N ARG A 146 1.01 17.82 -6.29
CA ARG A 146 0.29 19.10 -6.12
C ARG A 146 -0.79 18.99 -5.04
N LEU A 147 -1.56 17.90 -5.07
CA LEU A 147 -2.58 17.64 -4.04
C LEU A 147 -1.97 17.45 -2.64
N ALA A 148 -0.80 16.79 -2.55
CA ALA A 148 -0.07 16.66 -1.29
C ALA A 148 0.24 18.04 -0.67
N LEU A 149 0.78 18.97 -1.46
CA LEU A 149 1.07 20.33 -0.96
C LEU A 149 -0.18 21.11 -0.58
N GLN A 150 -1.30 20.89 -1.25
CA GLN A 150 -2.58 21.57 -0.98
C GLN A 150 -3.34 20.99 0.22
N SER A 151 -3.13 19.71 0.52
CA SER A 151 -3.89 18.93 1.50
C SER A 151 -3.98 19.57 2.89
N PHE A 152 -2.88 20.15 3.37
CA PHE A 152 -2.83 20.83 4.67
C PHE A 152 -3.85 21.96 4.76
N SER A 153 -3.87 22.86 3.77
CA SER A 153 -4.82 23.97 3.72
C SER A 153 -6.25 23.52 3.49
N GLU A 154 -6.46 22.45 2.72
CA GLU A 154 -7.79 21.90 2.45
C GLU A 154 -8.43 21.32 3.73
N ASN A 155 -7.66 20.60 4.54
CA ASN A 155 -8.16 19.99 5.77
C ASN A 155 -8.62 21.02 6.81
N LYS A 156 -8.02 22.22 6.84
CA LYS A 156 -8.46 23.32 7.71
C LYS A 156 -9.90 23.74 7.47
N ARG A 157 -10.44 23.47 6.28
CA ARG A 157 -11.81 23.82 5.87
C ARG A 157 -12.84 22.78 6.33
N HIS A 158 -12.39 21.58 6.71
CA HIS A 158 -13.27 20.52 7.16
C HIS A 158 -13.77 20.81 8.58
N LYS A 159 -15.09 20.67 8.79
CA LYS A 159 -15.70 20.83 10.12
C LYS A 159 -15.05 19.86 11.11
N ASN A 160 -14.83 20.34 12.33
CA ASN A 160 -14.26 19.57 13.43
C ASN A 160 -12.83 19.05 13.22
N PHE A 161 -12.20 19.24 12.05
CA PHE A 161 -10.84 18.75 11.80
C PHE A 161 -9.84 19.34 12.79
N ALA A 162 -9.87 20.67 12.96
CA ALA A 162 -9.01 21.35 13.93
C ALA A 162 -9.26 20.90 15.38
N ALA A 163 -10.49 20.53 15.73
CA ALA A 163 -10.84 20.06 17.06
C ALA A 163 -10.32 18.64 17.33
N MET A 164 -10.37 17.75 16.32
CA MET A 164 -9.86 16.38 16.43
C MET A 164 -8.34 16.30 16.28
N PHE A 165 -7.76 17.12 15.40
CA PHE A 165 -6.39 17.02 14.92
C PHE A 165 -5.66 18.38 14.99
N PRO A 166 -5.47 18.96 16.20
CA PRO A 166 -4.92 20.30 16.36
C PRO A 166 -3.49 20.44 15.81
N ASP A 167 -2.68 19.40 15.89
CA ASP A 167 -1.32 19.40 15.33
C ASP A 167 -1.28 19.55 13.81
N PHE A 168 -2.37 19.21 13.12
CA PHE A 168 -2.47 19.22 11.66
C PHE A 168 -3.10 20.50 11.12
N VAL A 169 -3.25 21.52 11.97
CA VAL A 169 -3.64 22.88 11.57
C VAL A 169 -2.60 23.93 11.97
N ASP A 170 -1.54 23.52 12.65
CA ASP A 170 -0.42 24.35 13.08
C ASP A 170 0.44 24.78 11.89
N ASP A 171 0.38 26.06 11.54
CA ASP A 171 1.12 26.64 10.41
C ASP A 171 2.64 26.56 10.58
N SER A 172 3.16 26.42 11.81
CA SER A 172 4.60 26.26 12.03
C SER A 172 5.14 24.91 11.51
N LYS A 173 4.25 23.95 11.25
CA LYS A 173 4.58 22.60 10.76
C LYS A 173 4.43 22.46 9.24
N TYR A 174 4.16 23.55 8.53
CA TYR A 174 3.93 23.54 7.08
C TYR A 174 4.90 24.45 6.34
N ASP A 175 5.52 23.91 5.28
CA ASP A 175 6.36 24.64 4.34
C ASP A 175 5.71 24.60 2.94
N PRO A 176 5.49 25.74 2.25
CA PRO A 176 4.83 25.75 0.93
C PRO A 176 5.55 24.96 -0.17
N ALA A 177 6.87 24.77 -0.07
CA ALA A 177 7.67 24.01 -1.04
C ALA A 177 7.80 22.52 -0.68
N ARG A 178 7.83 22.19 0.62
CA ARG A 178 8.08 20.83 1.11
C ARG A 178 6.81 20.11 1.60
N GLY A 179 5.78 20.84 1.99
CA GLY A 179 4.55 20.34 2.60
C GLY A 179 4.60 20.32 4.13
N PHE A 180 3.68 19.56 4.73
CA PHE A 180 3.57 19.36 6.17
C PHE A 180 4.61 18.37 6.70
N SER A 181 5.12 18.61 7.92
CA SER A 181 5.86 17.60 8.69
C SER A 181 5.70 17.77 10.19
N LEU A 182 5.38 16.68 10.90
CA LEU A 182 5.10 16.74 12.34
C LEU A 182 6.35 16.99 13.19
N SER A 183 7.53 16.56 12.72
CA SER A 183 8.81 16.76 13.41
C SER A 183 9.44 18.13 13.17
N GLY A 184 8.89 18.94 12.26
CA GLY A 184 9.51 20.20 11.81
C GLY A 184 10.84 20.03 11.06
N VAL A 185 11.36 18.81 10.96
CA VAL A 185 12.63 18.47 10.30
C VAL A 185 12.38 17.24 9.42
N SER A 186 12.03 17.49 8.16
CA SER A 186 11.98 16.43 7.16
C SER A 186 13.41 15.96 6.86
N PRO A 187 13.72 14.64 6.97
CA PRO A 187 15.04 14.12 6.67
C PRO A 187 15.36 14.42 5.21
N ALA A 188 16.44 15.16 4.98
CA ALA A 188 16.95 15.40 3.64
C ALA A 188 17.20 14.04 2.96
N ALA A 189 16.66 13.88 1.76
CA ALA A 189 16.89 12.72 0.92
C ALA A 189 18.40 12.45 0.80
N GLY A 190 18.87 11.40 1.46
CA GLY A 190 20.19 10.84 1.21
C GLY A 190 20.23 10.33 -0.22
N LYS A 191 21.12 10.90 -1.03
CA LYS A 191 21.41 10.41 -2.37
C LYS A 191 21.93 8.97 -2.26
N SER A 192 21.10 7.98 -2.57
CA SER A 192 21.55 6.63 -2.86
C SER A 192 21.97 6.57 -4.33
N GLU A 193 23.24 6.83 -4.58
CA GLU A 193 23.91 6.67 -5.86
C GLU A 193 24.50 5.26 -5.95
N ALA A 194 23.79 4.32 -6.58
CA ALA A 194 24.27 3.04 -7.13
C ALA A 194 23.07 2.32 -7.77
N ALA A 195 23.06 1.78 -8.99
CA ALA A 195 24.03 1.72 -10.07
C ALA A 195 23.23 1.43 -11.35
N SER A 196 23.35 2.27 -12.39
CA SER A 196 22.95 1.92 -13.75
C SER A 196 24.19 2.03 -14.64
N LYS A 197 24.84 0.89 -14.88
CA LYS A 197 25.83 0.72 -15.93
C LYS A 197 25.68 -0.67 -16.54
N ARG A 198 25.29 -0.70 -17.82
CA ARG A 198 25.72 -1.63 -18.89
C ARG A 198 25.05 -1.12 -20.17
N ASN A 199 25.71 -0.21 -20.88
CA ASN A 199 26.60 -0.44 -22.03
C ASN A 199 25.83 -0.60 -23.35
N ALA A 200 25.68 0.54 -24.05
CA ALA A 200 25.52 0.59 -25.49
C ALA A 200 26.92 0.63 -26.12
N ILE A 201 27.21 -0.29 -27.02
CA ILE A 201 28.37 -0.25 -27.92
C ILE A 201 27.81 -0.06 -29.32
N ALA A 202 28.20 1.05 -29.95
CA ALA A 202 27.97 1.37 -31.35
C ALA A 202 29.18 0.94 -32.20
N GLY A 203 28.92 0.56 -33.45
CA GLY A 203 29.93 0.23 -34.46
C GLY A 203 29.30 -0.08 -35.83
N GLU A 204 28.72 0.95 -36.46
CA GLU A 204 28.85 1.46 -37.86
C GLU A 204 29.15 0.55 -39.10
N PRO A 205 29.02 1.05 -40.37
CA PRO A 205 28.01 0.56 -41.33
C PRO A 205 28.55 0.08 -42.70
N GLN A 206 27.77 -0.74 -43.43
CA GLN A 206 27.86 -1.00 -44.89
C GLN A 206 26.46 -1.49 -45.33
N GLY A 207 25.86 -1.27 -46.51
CA GLY A 207 26.23 -0.67 -47.78
C GLY A 207 25.01 -0.84 -48.73
N SER A 208 24.92 0.04 -49.71
CA SER A 208 23.88 0.20 -50.76
C SER A 208 23.54 -1.07 -51.58
N GLN A 209 22.27 -1.28 -51.97
CA GLN A 209 21.78 -1.18 -53.37
C GLN A 209 20.34 -1.74 -53.63
N ARG A 210 19.55 -0.93 -54.37
CA ARG A 210 18.51 -1.21 -55.40
C ARG A 210 17.33 -2.19 -55.17
N GLY A 211 16.09 -1.68 -55.35
CA GLY A 211 14.92 -2.46 -55.84
C GLY A 211 14.84 -2.47 -57.38
N PRO A 212 13.68 -2.65 -58.07
CA PRO A 212 12.30 -3.07 -57.70
C PRO A 212 11.83 -4.27 -58.63
N PRO A 213 10.54 -4.61 -58.96
CA PRO A 213 9.24 -3.97 -58.68
C PRO A 213 8.00 -4.84 -58.32
N THR A 214 7.02 -4.14 -57.74
CA THR A 214 5.54 -4.12 -57.91
C THR A 214 4.76 -5.37 -58.36
N GLN A 215 3.71 -5.74 -57.60
CA GLN A 215 2.33 -5.98 -58.09
C GLN A 215 1.32 -6.22 -56.93
N GLU A 216 0.31 -5.35 -56.84
CA GLU A 216 -1.07 -5.64 -56.40
C GLU A 216 -1.95 -5.61 -57.67
N PRO A 217 -3.16 -6.23 -57.77
CA PRO A 217 -4.26 -6.14 -56.80
C PRO A 217 -5.21 -7.37 -56.70
N GLY A 218 -6.22 -7.33 -55.82
CA GLY A 218 -7.40 -8.20 -55.98
C GLY A 218 -8.21 -8.51 -54.73
N ALA A 219 -9.50 -8.20 -54.79
CA ALA A 219 -10.46 -8.17 -53.68
C ALA A 219 -11.25 -9.47 -53.47
N MET A 220 -11.95 -9.51 -52.31
CA MET A 220 -13.20 -10.25 -51.99
C MET A 220 -13.23 -11.77 -52.18
N HIS A 221 -13.53 -12.51 -51.10
CA HIS A 221 -14.74 -13.35 -51.07
C HIS A 221 -15.15 -13.69 -49.62
N ARG A 222 -16.46 -13.87 -49.51
CA ARG A 222 -17.33 -13.99 -48.33
C ARG A 222 -17.55 -15.49 -48.00
N GLU A 223 -18.29 -15.71 -46.91
CA GLU A 223 -19.05 -16.93 -46.56
C GLU A 223 -18.21 -18.04 -45.89
N SER A 224 -18.50 -18.55 -44.68
CA SER A 224 -19.69 -18.87 -43.86
C SER A 224 -19.77 -20.39 -43.68
N GLU A 225 -20.42 -20.80 -42.58
CA GLU A 225 -20.81 -22.18 -42.21
C GLU A 225 -19.80 -22.99 -41.37
N ARG A 226 -20.19 -23.81 -40.39
CA ARG A 226 -21.37 -23.97 -39.50
C ARG A 226 -21.01 -25.17 -38.59
N ALA A 227 -21.68 -25.27 -37.44
CA ALA A 227 -22.02 -26.50 -36.70
C ALA A 227 -20.86 -27.32 -36.08
N ALA A 228 -20.76 -27.52 -34.76
CA ALA A 228 -21.66 -28.15 -33.78
C ALA A 228 -21.40 -29.66 -33.56
N GLU A 229 -21.23 -29.96 -32.27
CA GLU A 229 -21.60 -31.18 -31.53
C GLU A 229 -20.66 -32.39 -31.31
N ARG A 230 -20.63 -32.76 -30.01
CA ARG A 230 -20.50 -34.08 -29.34
C ARG A 230 -19.12 -34.69 -29.04
N GLY A 231 -18.88 -34.84 -27.73
CA GLY A 231 -19.05 -36.15 -27.09
C GLY A 231 -17.80 -36.89 -26.61
N GLU A 232 -17.63 -36.90 -25.28
CA GLU A 232 -17.08 -37.95 -24.39
C GLU A 232 -15.74 -38.66 -24.66
N GLY A 233 -14.97 -38.86 -23.57
CA GLY A 233 -14.03 -39.98 -23.47
C GLY A 233 -12.75 -39.66 -22.72
N GLY A 234 -12.69 -39.99 -21.42
CA GLY A 234 -11.52 -39.77 -20.59
C GLY A 234 -10.32 -40.67 -20.90
N ARG A 235 -9.12 -40.24 -20.47
CA ARG A 235 -8.04 -41.14 -20.03
C ARG A 235 -7.02 -40.43 -19.16
N LYS A 236 -6.61 -41.15 -18.12
CA LYS A 236 -5.60 -40.82 -17.11
C LYS A 236 -4.18 -40.87 -17.71
N GLY A 237 -3.30 -40.03 -17.18
CA GLY A 237 -1.84 -40.05 -17.34
C GLY A 237 -1.30 -38.65 -17.01
N GLY A 238 -0.75 -38.38 -15.82
CA GLY A 238 0.47 -38.99 -15.31
C GLY A 238 1.67 -38.14 -15.74
N TRP A 239 1.82 -36.92 -15.19
CA TRP A 239 3.07 -36.15 -15.33
C TRP A 239 3.91 -36.34 -14.07
N CYS A 240 4.98 -37.11 -14.28
CA CYS A 240 6.01 -37.46 -13.33
C CYS A 240 6.82 -36.21 -12.96
N ARG A 241 6.98 -35.96 -11.66
CA ARG A 241 7.94 -35.01 -11.10
C ARG A 241 9.34 -35.60 -11.24
N GLU A 242 10.12 -35.13 -12.20
CA GLU A 242 11.58 -35.28 -12.14
C GLU A 242 12.19 -33.99 -11.60
N ARG A 243 12.46 -33.99 -10.29
CA ARG A 243 13.39 -33.05 -9.67
C ARG A 243 14.79 -33.63 -9.85
N SER A 244 15.55 -33.09 -10.80
CA SER A 244 16.96 -33.45 -11.00
C SER A 244 17.78 -33.13 -9.74
N LEU A 245 18.52 -34.13 -9.24
CA LEU A 245 19.42 -34.05 -8.07
C LEU A 245 20.61 -33.09 -8.28
N ALA A 246 20.73 -32.44 -9.43
CA ALA A 246 21.82 -31.53 -9.77
C ALA A 246 21.71 -30.14 -9.13
N THR A 247 20.52 -29.69 -8.71
CA THR A 247 20.35 -28.34 -8.13
C THR A 247 20.61 -28.25 -6.63
N THR A 248 20.62 -29.36 -5.90
CA THR A 248 20.86 -29.36 -4.44
C THR A 248 22.35 -29.38 -4.08
N LEU A 249 23.23 -29.87 -4.96
CA LEU A 249 24.68 -29.94 -4.71
C LEU A 249 25.42 -28.62 -4.97
N LEU A 250 24.88 -27.74 -5.82
CA LEU A 250 25.51 -26.44 -6.13
C LEU A 250 25.33 -25.41 -4.98
N LEU A 251 24.25 -25.51 -4.20
CA LEU A 251 24.00 -24.63 -3.05
C LEU A 251 24.86 -24.95 -1.82
N VAL A 252 25.30 -26.21 -1.66
CA VAL A 252 26.16 -26.61 -0.53
C VAL A 252 27.61 -26.10 -0.70
N LEU A 253 28.11 -25.98 -1.93
CA LEU A 253 29.48 -25.49 -2.18
C LEU A 253 29.62 -23.96 -2.06
N ILE A 254 28.55 -23.20 -2.31
CA ILE A 254 28.58 -21.72 -2.22
C ILE A 254 28.51 -21.25 -0.75
N VAL A 255 27.78 -21.97 0.13
CA VAL A 255 27.72 -21.63 1.56
C VAL A 255 28.99 -22.06 2.31
N GLY A 256 29.63 -23.16 1.90
CA GLY A 256 30.83 -23.69 2.57
C GLY A 256 32.08 -22.79 2.44
N THR A 257 32.24 -22.08 1.33
CA THR A 257 33.41 -21.18 1.13
C THR A 257 33.30 -19.87 1.92
N SER A 258 32.09 -19.44 2.27
CA SER A 258 31.87 -18.19 3.01
C SER A 258 32.20 -18.31 4.51
N VAL A 259 31.97 -19.49 5.11
CA VAL A 259 32.27 -19.73 6.54
C VAL A 259 33.78 -19.86 6.78
N ALA A 260 34.51 -20.51 5.86
CA ALA A 260 35.97 -20.63 5.96
C ALA A 260 36.68 -19.26 5.83
N ALA A 261 36.18 -18.36 4.98
CA ALA A 261 36.73 -17.01 4.84
C ALA A 261 36.48 -16.13 6.09
N LEU A 262 35.32 -16.27 6.75
CA LEU A 262 35.04 -15.57 8.01
C LEU A 262 35.91 -16.08 9.16
N LEU A 263 36.11 -17.40 9.28
CA LEU A 263 36.95 -17.98 10.33
C LEU A 263 38.44 -17.63 10.14
N TRP A 264 38.93 -17.53 8.90
CA TRP A 264 40.29 -17.07 8.64
C TRP A 264 40.48 -15.59 9.00
N ARG A 265 39.52 -14.72 8.67
CA ARG A 265 39.56 -13.29 9.05
C ARG A 265 39.46 -13.07 10.55
N PHE A 266 38.66 -13.86 11.26
CA PHE A 266 38.53 -13.77 12.72
C PHE A 266 39.81 -14.23 13.43
N ARG A 267 40.46 -15.29 12.93
CA ARG A 267 41.75 -15.76 13.46
C ARG A 267 42.89 -14.76 13.23
N ALA A 268 42.90 -14.06 12.11
CA ALA A 268 43.89 -13.01 11.84
C ALA A 268 43.72 -11.78 12.75
N PHE A 269 42.48 -11.43 13.11
CA PHE A 269 42.20 -10.34 14.04
C PHE A 269 42.70 -10.63 15.46
N LEU A 270 42.53 -11.86 15.95
CA LEU A 270 42.99 -12.27 17.28
C LEU A 270 44.53 -12.35 17.43
N GLN A 271 45.29 -12.38 16.32
CA GLN A 271 46.76 -12.40 16.36
C GLN A 271 47.38 -11.00 16.32
N HIS A 272 46.57 -9.95 16.10
CA HIS A 272 47.06 -8.57 16.02
C HIS A 272 46.91 -7.79 17.34
N ASP A 273 46.21 -8.35 18.34
CA ASP A 273 45.93 -7.72 19.63
C ASP A 273 46.93 -8.08 20.74
N ASP A 274 47.98 -8.84 20.42
CA ASP A 274 49.00 -9.33 21.38
C ASP A 274 50.41 -8.77 21.09
N ARG A 275 50.51 -7.52 20.62
CA ARG A 275 51.77 -6.76 20.53
C ARG A 275 51.64 -5.33 21.00
#